data_AF-A0A9P6M615-F1
#
_entry.id   AF-A0A9P6M615-F1
#
_cell.length_a   1.000
_cell.length_b   1.000
_cell.length_c   1.000
_cell.angle_alpha   90.00
_cell.angle_beta   90.00
_cell.angle_gamma   90.00
#
_symmetry.space_group_name_H-M   'P 1'
#
loop_
_entity.id
_entity.type
_entity.pdbx_description
1 polymer ?
#
loop_
_entity_poly.entity_id
_entity_poly.type
_entity_poly.pdbx_seq_one_letter_code
_entity_poly.pdbx_strand_id
1 'polypeptide(L)'
;FQEILGYLERQYDDILSEESRIKRNPRFRDNRVHALLYFITPTGHSLREIDIELMKRLSPRINVIPVIGKADTLTPVELNEFKKRVMEDIEHHNIPIYNFPYDPEEDDEETIEENSELRSLLPFALIGCEEEIMVNGRKVRGRQYPWGIVEVDNTQHCDFAKLRFALLSSHLQDLKEITHDYLYENYRTEKLSRSADNISE
;
A
#
# COMPACT_ATOMS: atom_id res chain seq x y z
N PHE A 1 17.12 3.66 2.96
CA PHE A 1 15.92 4.56 2.89
C PHE A 1 16.02 5.54 1.73
N GLN A 2 17.14 6.26 1.60
CA GLN A 2 17.35 7.24 0.53
C GLN A 2 17.26 6.64 -0.88
N GLU A 3 17.64 5.38 -1.07
CA GLU A 3 17.54 4.73 -2.39
C GLU A 3 16.09 4.55 -2.86
N ILE A 4 15.18 4.14 -1.96
CA ILE A 4 13.76 3.97 -2.27
C ILE A 4 13.14 5.34 -2.58
N LEU A 5 13.37 6.32 -1.69
CA LEU A 5 12.88 7.68 -1.90
C LEU A 5 13.43 8.28 -3.19
N GLY A 6 14.73 8.14 -3.43
CA GLY A 6 15.38 8.64 -4.64
C GLY A 6 14.92 7.93 -5.91
N TYR A 7 14.49 6.66 -5.83
CA TYR A 7 13.84 5.99 -6.95
C TYR A 7 12.47 6.60 -7.26
N LEU A 8 11.64 6.83 -6.23
CA LEU A 8 10.33 7.48 -6.39
C LEU A 8 10.47 8.89 -6.97
N GLU A 9 11.35 9.71 -6.41
CA GLU A 9 11.60 11.07 -6.89
C GLU A 9 12.16 11.09 -8.31
N ARG A 10 13.03 10.13 -8.67
CA ARG A 10 13.52 9.98 -10.05
C ARG A 10 12.38 9.69 -11.03
N GLN A 11 11.42 8.84 -10.67
CA GLN A 11 10.27 8.58 -11.55
C GLN A 11 9.43 9.85 -11.76
N TYR A 12 9.28 10.69 -10.72
CA TYR A 12 8.61 11.98 -10.85
C TYR A 12 9.41 13.00 -11.66
N ASP A 13 10.74 13.06 -11.50
CA ASP A 13 11.61 13.92 -12.30
C ASP A 13 11.56 13.57 -13.79
N ASP A 14 11.52 12.27 -14.13
CA ASP A 14 11.42 11.81 -15.51
C ASP A 14 10.11 12.28 -16.17
N ILE A 15 9.00 12.21 -15.43
CA ILE A 15 7.68 12.70 -15.87
C ILE A 15 7.69 14.21 -16.02
N LEU A 16 8.19 14.94 -15.01
CA LEU A 16 8.27 16.39 -15.01
C LEU A 16 9.13 16.91 -16.18
N SER A 17 10.25 16.24 -16.45
CA SER A 17 11.09 16.55 -17.61
C SER A 17 10.34 16.36 -18.92
N GLU A 18 9.58 15.27 -19.08
CA GLU A 18 8.78 15.03 -20.28
C GLU A 18 7.64 16.05 -20.43
N GLU A 19 6.94 16.40 -19.36
CA GLU A 19 5.88 17.41 -19.37
C GLU A 19 6.38 18.81 -19.75
N SER A 20 7.63 19.12 -19.37
CA SER A 20 8.30 20.39 -19.69
C SER A 20 8.77 20.50 -21.16
N ARG A 21 8.84 19.38 -21.90
CA ARG A 21 9.28 19.40 -23.31
C ARG A 21 8.24 20.03 -24.23
N ILE A 22 8.71 20.88 -25.14
CA ILE A 22 7.88 21.54 -26.18
C ILE A 22 7.26 20.50 -27.13
N LYS A 23 8.01 19.45 -27.48
CA LYS A 23 7.52 18.31 -28.26
C LYS A 23 7.46 17.08 -27.36
N ARG A 24 6.27 16.81 -26.83
CA ARG A 24 6.00 15.65 -25.97
C ARG A 24 5.98 14.37 -26.79
N ASN A 25 6.53 13.29 -26.25
CA ASN A 25 6.45 11.97 -26.85
C ASN A 25 5.09 11.31 -26.53
N PRO A 26 4.22 11.06 -27.52
CA PRO A 26 2.92 10.44 -27.28
C PRO A 26 3.01 8.96 -26.85
N ARG A 27 4.21 8.35 -26.92
CA ARG A 27 4.48 6.97 -26.46
C ARG A 27 5.20 6.91 -25.12
N PHE A 28 5.28 8.03 -24.40
CA PHE A 28 5.88 8.03 -23.08
C PHE A 28 5.11 7.07 -22.15
N ARG A 29 5.85 6.20 -21.44
CA ARG A 29 5.26 5.23 -20.51
C ARG A 29 5.29 5.81 -19.12
N ASP A 30 4.13 5.84 -18.48
CA ASP A 30 4.06 6.18 -17.07
C ASP A 30 4.68 5.08 -16.21
N ASN A 31 5.81 5.39 -15.59
CA ASN A 31 6.53 4.49 -14.70
C ASN A 31 6.38 4.90 -13.22
N ARG A 32 5.44 5.81 -12.90
CA ARG A 32 5.18 6.21 -11.51
C ARG A 32 4.72 5.02 -10.70
N VAL A 33 5.17 4.98 -9.45
CA VAL A 33 4.76 3.93 -8.51
C VAL A 33 3.50 4.41 -7.80
N HIS A 34 2.38 3.70 -8.04
CA HIS A 34 1.07 4.13 -7.55
C HIS A 34 0.74 3.63 -6.13
N ALA A 35 1.40 2.56 -5.67
CA ALA A 35 1.16 1.98 -4.35
C ALA A 35 2.44 1.30 -3.82
N LEU A 36 2.66 1.44 -2.51
CA LEU A 36 3.72 0.79 -1.76
C LEU A 36 3.10 -0.15 -0.72
N LEU A 37 3.33 -1.46 -0.88
CA LEU A 37 2.99 -2.44 0.15
C LEU A 37 4.09 -2.44 1.21
N TYR A 38 3.79 -1.92 2.40
CA TYR A 38 4.75 -1.83 3.49
C TYR A 38 4.63 -3.07 4.41
N PHE A 39 5.61 -3.97 4.31
CA PHE A 39 5.62 -5.21 5.09
C PHE A 39 6.09 -4.98 6.53
N ILE A 40 5.15 -5.05 7.46
CA ILE A 40 5.35 -5.04 8.90
C ILE A 40 5.70 -6.46 9.35
N THR A 41 6.74 -6.57 10.17
CA THR A 41 7.16 -7.85 10.73
C THR A 41 6.19 -8.27 11.84
N PRO A 42 5.71 -9.53 11.87
CA PRO A 42 4.78 -10.01 12.89
C PRO A 42 5.53 -10.27 14.20
N THR A 43 5.82 -9.20 14.95
CA THR A 43 6.48 -9.29 16.27
C THR A 43 5.50 -9.57 17.40
N GLY A 44 4.19 -9.32 17.19
CA GLY A 44 3.15 -9.40 18.21
C GLY A 44 3.12 -8.21 19.19
N HIS A 45 3.98 -7.21 19.00
CA HIS A 45 4.10 -6.03 19.87
C HIS A 45 3.58 -4.76 19.19
N SER A 46 4.39 -3.70 19.15
CA SER A 46 4.12 -2.43 18.50
C SER A 46 4.92 -2.28 17.21
N LEU A 47 4.62 -1.24 16.45
CA LEU A 47 5.39 -0.87 15.28
C LEU A 47 6.80 -0.43 15.69
N ARG A 48 7.83 -0.85 14.94
CA ARG A 48 9.21 -0.48 15.27
C ARG A 48 9.45 0.98 14.89
N GLU A 49 10.29 1.69 15.64
CA GLU A 49 10.63 3.10 15.35
C GLU A 49 11.15 3.31 13.92
N ILE A 50 11.93 2.35 13.41
CA ILE A 50 12.40 2.36 12.01
C ILE A 50 11.25 2.30 11.01
N ASP A 51 10.19 1.55 11.31
CA ASP A 51 9.02 1.43 10.45
C ASP A 51 8.19 2.73 10.48
N ILE A 52 8.06 3.35 11.66
CA ILE A 52 7.40 4.66 11.82
C ILE A 52 8.09 5.70 10.96
N GLU A 53 9.41 5.83 11.12
CA GLU A 53 10.20 6.83 10.39
C GLU A 53 10.18 6.60 8.88
N LEU A 54 10.20 5.34 8.45
CA LEU A 54 10.12 4.97 7.04
C LEU A 54 8.78 5.33 6.41
N MET A 55 7.67 4.92 7.04
CA MET A 55 6.35 5.20 6.50
C MET A 55 6.08 6.71 6.46
N LYS A 56 6.50 7.46 7.48
CA LYS A 56 6.41 8.93 7.50
C LYS A 56 7.16 9.61 6.37
N ARG A 57 8.33 9.09 5.99
CA ARG A 57 9.14 9.66 4.90
C ARG A 57 8.59 9.30 3.53
N LEU A 58 7.93 8.15 3.39
CA LEU A 58 7.44 7.65 2.10
C LEU A 58 6.01 8.13 1.82
N SER A 59 5.17 8.30 2.83
CA SER A 59 3.79 8.73 2.70
C SER A 59 3.54 9.99 1.86
N PRO A 60 4.41 11.03 1.84
CA PRO A 60 4.16 12.22 1.02
C PRO A 60 4.44 11.98 -0.47
N ARG A 61 5.08 10.86 -0.82
CA ARG A 61 5.54 10.54 -2.19
C ARG A 61 4.83 9.32 -2.78
N ILE A 62 4.15 8.51 -1.98
CA ILE A 62 3.50 7.28 -2.46
C ILE A 62 2.35 6.87 -1.54
N ASN A 63 1.32 6.23 -2.11
CA ASN A 63 0.24 5.61 -1.34
C ASN A 63 0.79 4.40 -0.58
N VAL A 64 0.92 4.53 0.75
CA VAL A 64 1.44 3.46 1.61
C VAL A 64 0.29 2.59 2.11
N ILE A 65 0.36 1.28 1.85
CA ILE A 65 -0.60 0.28 2.33
C ILE A 65 0.14 -0.64 3.31
N PRO A 66 -0.16 -0.58 4.62
CA PRO A 66 0.50 -1.44 5.60
C PRO A 66 -0.02 -2.87 5.50
N VAL A 67 0.91 -3.82 5.47
CA VAL A 67 0.62 -5.26 5.41
C VAL A 67 1.44 -6.02 6.43
N ILE A 68 0.83 -6.92 7.19
CA ILE A 68 1.52 -7.84 8.10
C ILE A 68 1.96 -9.05 7.28
N GLY A 69 3.27 -9.23 7.13
CA GLY A 69 3.81 -10.40 6.46
C GLY A 69 3.81 -11.64 7.36
N LYS A 70 3.80 -12.83 6.76
CA LYS A 70 3.88 -14.12 7.48
C LYS A 70 2.86 -14.22 8.63
N ALA A 71 1.61 -13.84 8.35
CA ALA A 71 0.56 -13.81 9.36
C ALA A 71 0.27 -15.19 9.99
N ASP A 72 0.67 -16.28 9.31
CA ASP A 72 0.65 -17.66 9.84
C ASP A 72 1.53 -17.89 11.07
N THR A 73 2.40 -16.94 11.42
CA THR A 73 3.22 -16.99 12.64
C THR A 73 2.49 -16.56 13.90
N LEU A 74 1.32 -15.91 13.75
CA LEU A 74 0.50 -15.42 14.86
C LEU A 74 -0.79 -16.22 14.96
N THR A 75 -1.29 -16.42 16.17
CA THR A 75 -2.66 -16.93 16.37
C THR A 75 -3.69 -15.87 15.96
N PRO A 76 -4.95 -16.23 15.65
CA PRO A 76 -5.97 -15.25 15.29
C PRO A 76 -6.21 -14.18 16.38
N VAL A 77 -6.04 -14.55 17.65
CA VAL A 77 -6.18 -13.62 18.79
C VAL A 77 -5.01 -12.62 18.80
N GLU A 78 -3.78 -13.11 18.70
CA GLU A 78 -2.58 -12.26 18.66
C GLU A 78 -2.57 -11.36 17.42
N LEU A 79 -3.02 -11.87 16.27
CA LEU A 79 -3.13 -11.11 15.04
C LEU A 79 -4.11 -9.94 15.22
N ASN A 80 -5.27 -10.17 15.82
CA ASN A 80 -6.27 -9.13 16.05
C ASN A 80 -5.75 -8.06 17.03
N GLU A 81 -5.09 -8.47 18.11
CA GLU A 81 -4.45 -7.52 19.02
C GLU A 81 -3.32 -6.73 18.34
N PHE A 82 -2.52 -7.40 17.51
CA PHE A 82 -1.42 -6.77 16.79
C PHE A 82 -1.92 -5.77 15.74
N LYS A 83 -2.97 -6.11 14.97
CA LYS A 83 -3.63 -5.17 14.05
C LYS A 83 -4.08 -3.91 14.77
N LYS A 84 -4.74 -4.07 15.92
CA LYS A 84 -5.21 -2.94 16.73
C LYS A 84 -4.05 -2.04 17.19
N ARG A 85 -2.99 -2.63 17.76
CA ARG A 85 -1.80 -1.87 18.22
C ARG A 85 -1.11 -1.13 17.07
N VAL A 86 -0.98 -1.77 15.91
CA VAL A 86 -0.38 -1.15 14.72
C VAL A 86 -1.21 0.05 14.25
N MET A 87 -2.54 -0.06 14.22
CA MET A 87 -3.41 1.06 13.84
C MET A 87 -3.35 2.21 14.86
N GLU A 88 -3.33 1.89 16.17
CA GLU A 88 -3.15 2.88 17.23
C GLU A 88 -1.81 3.62 17.08
N ASP A 89 -0.72 2.90 16.76
CA ASP A 89 0.59 3.51 16.51
C ASP A 89 0.59 4.41 15.27
N ILE A 90 -0.05 3.99 14.19
CA ILE A 90 -0.18 4.76 12.94
C ILE A 90 -0.92 6.08 13.19
N GLU A 91 -2.04 6.02 13.94
CA GLU A 91 -2.83 7.19 14.30
C GLU A 91 -2.06 8.11 15.25
N HIS A 92 -1.46 7.55 16.32
CA HIS A 92 -0.70 8.33 17.30
C HIS A 92 0.46 9.10 16.66
N HIS A 93 1.12 8.50 15.68
CA HIS A 93 2.25 9.11 14.99
C HIS A 93 1.84 9.95 13.78
N ASN A 94 0.55 10.05 13.45
CA ASN A 94 -0.01 10.74 12.28
C ASN A 94 0.67 10.28 10.98
N ILE A 95 0.77 8.97 10.76
CA ILE A 95 1.35 8.41 9.54
C ILE A 95 0.26 8.39 8.46
N PRO A 96 0.42 9.14 7.34
CA PRO A 96 -0.53 9.08 6.24
C PRO A 96 -0.41 7.73 5.54
N ILE A 97 -1.41 6.89 5.71
CA ILE A 97 -1.58 5.64 4.97
C ILE A 97 -2.77 5.76 4.01
N TYR A 98 -2.77 4.94 2.97
CA TYR A 98 -3.93 4.79 2.12
C TYR A 98 -5.03 4.08 2.89
N ASN A 99 -6.12 4.80 3.17
CA ASN A 99 -7.22 4.34 4.02
C ASN A 99 -8.53 4.22 3.23
N PHE A 100 -8.47 3.80 1.96
CA PHE A 100 -9.66 3.56 1.10
C PHE A 100 -10.74 4.65 1.25
N PRO A 101 -10.45 5.90 0.81
CA PRO A 101 -11.39 7.02 0.93
C PRO A 101 -12.74 6.70 0.28
N TYR A 102 -13.82 7.15 0.90
CA TYR A 102 -15.18 7.08 0.34
C TYR A 102 -15.96 8.29 0.84
N ASP A 103 -16.89 8.76 0.03
CA ASP A 103 -17.81 9.86 0.33
C ASP A 103 -19.21 9.29 0.62
N PRO A 104 -19.73 9.41 1.86
CA PRO A 104 -21.04 8.87 2.20
C PRO A 104 -22.21 9.61 1.54
N GLU A 105 -21.98 10.77 0.92
CA GLU A 105 -22.99 11.58 0.22
C GLU A 105 -22.93 11.40 -1.30
N GLU A 106 -21.75 11.15 -1.88
CA GLU A 106 -21.56 10.99 -3.33
C GLU A 106 -21.47 9.53 -3.81
N ASP A 107 -20.93 8.63 -3.00
CA ASP A 107 -20.74 7.22 -3.39
C ASP A 107 -22.02 6.39 -3.21
N ASP A 108 -22.16 5.33 -4.01
CA ASP A 108 -23.25 4.37 -3.84
C ASP A 108 -23.05 3.45 -2.63
N GLU A 109 -24.15 2.84 -2.16
CA GLU A 109 -24.13 1.98 -0.97
C GLU A 109 -23.16 0.80 -1.12
N GLU A 110 -23.00 0.26 -2.33
CA GLU A 110 -22.08 -0.85 -2.63
C GLU A 110 -20.62 -0.42 -2.43
N THR A 111 -20.22 0.72 -2.98
CA THR A 111 -18.87 1.29 -2.83
C THR A 111 -18.56 1.62 -1.37
N ILE A 112 -19.53 2.18 -0.63
CA ILE A 112 -19.38 2.50 0.79
C ILE A 112 -19.16 1.23 1.61
N GLU A 113 -19.94 0.17 1.36
CA GLU A 113 -19.80 -1.10 2.07
C GLU A 113 -18.44 -1.76 1.77
N GLU A 114 -18.04 -1.83 0.50
CA GLU A 114 -16.72 -2.37 0.11
C GLU A 114 -15.56 -1.62 0.76
N ASN A 115 -15.59 -0.30 0.76
CA ASN A 115 -14.52 0.53 1.32
C ASN A 115 -14.47 0.43 2.84
N SER A 116 -15.63 0.38 3.51
CA SER A 116 -15.72 0.12 4.95
C SER A 116 -15.13 -1.24 5.33
N GLU A 117 -15.46 -2.29 4.56
CA GLU A 117 -14.88 -3.61 4.76
C GLU A 117 -13.35 -3.59 4.62
N LEU A 118 -12.82 -2.98 3.55
CA LEU A 118 -11.37 -2.91 3.31
C LEU A 118 -10.63 -2.14 4.40
N ARG A 119 -11.21 -1.05 4.91
CA ARG A 119 -10.65 -0.32 6.06
C ARG A 119 -10.60 -1.17 7.31
N SER A 120 -11.64 -1.97 7.58
CA SER A 120 -11.67 -2.86 8.76
C SER A 120 -10.58 -3.94 8.73
N LEU A 121 -10.07 -4.27 7.54
CA LEU A 121 -9.01 -5.27 7.35
C LEU A 121 -7.60 -4.71 7.55
N LEU A 122 -7.43 -3.38 7.58
CA LEU A 122 -6.12 -2.75 7.75
C LEU A 122 -5.55 -2.95 9.17
N PRO A 123 -4.25 -3.23 9.29
CA PRO A 123 -3.32 -3.62 8.23
C PRO A 123 -3.61 -5.06 7.73
N PHE A 124 -3.50 -5.29 6.41
CA PHE A 124 -3.82 -6.59 5.80
C PHE A 124 -2.88 -7.69 6.29
N ALA A 125 -3.42 -8.84 6.69
CA ALA A 125 -2.65 -10.00 7.11
C ALA A 125 -2.39 -10.92 5.93
N LEU A 126 -1.13 -11.04 5.50
CA LEU A 126 -0.75 -11.76 4.30
C LEU A 126 0.10 -13.00 4.60
N ILE A 127 -0.18 -14.04 3.82
CA ILE A 127 0.57 -15.29 3.80
C ILE A 127 0.97 -15.54 2.35
N GLY A 128 2.28 -15.60 2.09
CA GLY A 128 2.80 -15.89 0.75
C GLY A 128 3.09 -17.37 0.58
N CYS A 129 2.65 -17.96 -0.53
CA CYS A 129 3.07 -19.29 -0.95
C CYS A 129 3.06 -19.39 -2.48
N GLU A 130 4.10 -19.99 -3.05
CA GLU A 130 4.16 -20.37 -4.48
C GLU A 130 3.86 -21.85 -4.71
N GLU A 131 3.92 -22.67 -3.65
CA GLU A 131 3.69 -24.11 -3.74
C GLU A 131 2.19 -24.43 -3.87
N GLU A 132 1.88 -25.32 -4.82
CA GLU A 132 0.55 -25.92 -4.97
C GLU A 132 0.49 -27.26 -4.27
N ILE A 133 -0.51 -27.44 -3.42
CA ILE A 133 -0.77 -28.67 -2.67
C ILE A 133 -2.18 -29.18 -2.98
N MET A 134 -2.36 -30.49 -2.89
CA MET A 134 -3.66 -31.14 -3.10
C MET A 134 -4.43 -31.19 -1.78
N VAL A 135 -5.52 -30.43 -1.69
CA VAL A 135 -6.43 -30.41 -0.54
C VAL A 135 -7.83 -30.78 -1.03
N ASN A 136 -8.43 -31.84 -0.48
CA ASN A 136 -9.78 -32.29 -0.84
C ASN A 136 -9.99 -32.48 -2.37
N GLY A 137 -8.97 -32.99 -3.08
CA GLY A 137 -9.03 -33.21 -4.52
C GLY A 137 -8.86 -31.94 -5.38
N ARG A 138 -8.63 -30.77 -4.78
CA ARG A 138 -8.35 -29.50 -5.46
C ARG A 138 -6.90 -29.10 -5.26
N LYS A 139 -6.29 -28.55 -6.31
CA LYS A 139 -5.00 -27.86 -6.20
C LYS A 139 -5.24 -26.48 -5.63
N VAL A 140 -4.59 -26.19 -4.51
CA VAL A 140 -4.66 -24.90 -3.83
C VAL A 140 -3.26 -24.42 -3.51
N ARG A 141 -3.04 -23.11 -3.56
CA ARG A 141 -1.78 -22.50 -3.11
C ARG A 141 -1.81 -22.43 -1.59
N GLY A 142 -0.86 -23.08 -0.94
CA GLY A 142 -0.91 -23.17 0.52
C GLY A 142 0.36 -23.72 1.13
N ARG A 143 0.54 -23.46 2.42
CA ARG A 143 1.68 -23.95 3.20
C ARG A 143 1.23 -25.14 4.03
N GLN A 144 1.97 -26.25 3.93
CA GLN A 144 1.71 -27.44 4.73
C GLN A 144 2.58 -27.45 5.98
N TYR A 145 1.93 -27.57 7.13
CA TYR A 145 2.56 -27.74 8.44
C TYR A 145 2.20 -29.11 9.03
N PRO A 146 2.97 -29.60 10.03
CA PRO A 146 2.62 -30.85 10.72
C PRO A 146 1.23 -30.84 11.37
N TRP A 147 0.72 -29.65 11.72
CA TRP A 147 -0.57 -29.46 12.40
C TRP A 147 -1.71 -29.02 11.47
N GLY A 148 -1.46 -28.80 10.18
CA GLY A 148 -2.52 -28.36 9.27
C GLY A 148 -2.00 -27.71 8.00
N ILE A 149 -2.94 -27.23 7.20
CA ILE A 149 -2.67 -26.59 5.91
C ILE A 149 -3.26 -25.19 5.92
N VAL A 150 -2.45 -24.23 5.48
CA VAL A 150 -2.85 -22.83 5.36
C VAL A 150 -2.98 -22.48 3.89
N GLU A 151 -4.21 -22.37 3.41
CA GLU A 151 -4.55 -21.93 2.05
C GLU A 151 -4.44 -20.41 1.92
N VAL A 152 -3.67 -19.94 0.94
CA VAL A 152 -3.42 -18.51 0.68
C VAL A 152 -4.63 -17.81 0.06
N ASP A 153 -5.40 -18.52 -0.77
CA ASP A 153 -6.57 -17.95 -1.44
C ASP A 153 -7.85 -18.02 -0.58
N ASN A 154 -7.76 -18.56 0.63
CA ASN A 154 -8.87 -18.68 1.56
C ASN A 154 -8.95 -17.45 2.49
N THR A 155 -10.07 -16.72 2.42
CA THR A 155 -10.30 -15.49 3.20
C THR A 155 -10.40 -15.74 4.71
N GLN A 156 -10.65 -16.97 5.14
CA GLN A 156 -10.63 -17.35 6.56
C GLN A 156 -9.21 -17.52 7.10
N HIS A 157 -8.21 -17.64 6.23
CA HIS A 157 -6.81 -17.84 6.61
C HIS A 157 -5.98 -16.57 6.44
N CYS A 158 -6.22 -15.79 5.39
CA CYS A 158 -5.52 -14.52 5.19
C CYS A 158 -6.28 -13.55 4.28
N ASP A 159 -5.87 -12.28 4.32
CA ASP A 159 -6.52 -11.20 3.60
C ASP A 159 -5.99 -11.05 2.15
N PHE A 160 -5.18 -12.01 1.67
CA PHE A 160 -4.50 -11.93 0.37
C PHE A 160 -5.49 -11.73 -0.80
N ALA A 161 -6.60 -12.47 -0.81
CA ALA A 161 -7.58 -12.37 -1.88
C ALA A 161 -8.24 -10.98 -1.92
N LYS A 162 -8.56 -10.41 -0.75
CA LYS A 162 -9.16 -9.07 -0.60
C LYS A 162 -8.16 -7.99 -1.03
N LEU A 163 -6.91 -8.05 -0.57
CA LEU A 163 -5.86 -7.12 -1.00
C LEU A 163 -5.61 -7.18 -2.50
N ARG A 164 -5.53 -8.38 -3.08
CA ARG A 164 -5.34 -8.56 -4.53
C ARG A 164 -6.46 -7.91 -5.32
N PHE A 165 -7.71 -8.13 -4.90
CA PHE A 165 -8.88 -7.55 -5.56
C PHE A 165 -8.85 -6.01 -5.47
N ALA A 166 -8.57 -5.47 -4.28
CA ALA A 166 -8.45 -4.03 -4.09
C ALA A 166 -7.39 -3.40 -5.00
N LEU A 167 -6.18 -3.97 -5.05
CA LEU A 167 -5.07 -3.40 -5.82
C LEU A 167 -5.18 -3.55 -7.34
N LEU A 168 -5.77 -4.64 -7.82
CA LEU A 168 -5.73 -5.00 -9.24
C LEU A 168 -7.07 -4.83 -9.95
N SER A 169 -8.16 -4.73 -9.21
CA SER A 169 -9.51 -4.62 -9.76
C SER A 169 -10.18 -3.31 -9.39
N SER A 170 -10.54 -3.11 -8.11
CA SER A 170 -11.39 -1.97 -7.73
C SER A 170 -10.62 -0.65 -7.64
N HIS A 171 -9.58 -0.55 -6.81
CA HIS A 171 -8.94 0.72 -6.45
C HIS A 171 -7.73 1.09 -7.30
N LEU A 172 -7.46 0.34 -8.38
CA LEU A 172 -6.28 0.58 -9.22
C LEU A 172 -6.33 1.98 -9.85
N GLN A 173 -7.52 2.44 -10.23
CA GLN A 173 -7.71 3.75 -10.83
C GLN A 173 -7.56 4.85 -9.78
N ASP A 174 -8.20 4.73 -8.63
CA ASP A 174 -8.10 5.70 -7.52
C ASP A 174 -6.66 5.89 -7.04
N LEU A 175 -5.91 4.79 -6.92
CA LEU A 175 -4.48 4.84 -6.56
C LEU A 175 -3.67 5.64 -7.58
N LYS A 176 -4.01 5.55 -8.87
CA LYS A 176 -3.36 6.34 -9.93
C LYS A 176 -3.76 7.81 -9.84
N GLU A 177 -5.04 8.09 -9.64
CA GLU A 177 -5.56 9.46 -9.53
C GLU A 177 -4.94 10.19 -8.35
N ILE A 178 -4.92 9.58 -7.16
CA ILE A 178 -4.25 10.16 -5.98
C ILE A 178 -2.75 10.36 -6.24
N THR A 179 -2.11 9.42 -6.94
CA THR A 179 -0.68 9.56 -7.30
C THR A 179 -0.45 10.73 -8.24
N HIS A 180 -1.36 10.97 -9.20
CA HIS A 180 -1.22 12.05 -10.16
C HIS A 180 -1.61 13.40 -9.58
N ASP A 181 -2.81 13.50 -9.04
CA ASP A 181 -3.47 14.76 -8.69
C ASP A 181 -2.97 15.32 -7.36
N TYR A 182 -2.52 14.45 -6.45
CA TYR A 182 -2.03 14.85 -5.14
C TYR A 182 -0.51 14.66 -5.00
N LEU A 183 -0.02 13.41 -5.08
CA LEU A 183 1.37 13.12 -4.74
C LEU A 183 2.37 13.73 -5.74
N TYR A 184 2.10 13.56 -7.04
CA TYR A 184 2.92 14.14 -8.10
C TYR A 184 2.78 15.66 -8.19
N GLU A 185 1.59 16.23 -8.09
CA GLU A 185 1.42 17.69 -8.14
C GLU A 185 2.06 18.39 -6.93
N ASN A 186 2.00 17.78 -5.73
CA ASN A 186 2.74 18.29 -4.57
C ASN A 186 4.24 18.28 -4.83
N TYR A 187 4.79 17.16 -5.35
CA TYR A 187 6.20 17.08 -5.75
C TYR A 187 6.58 18.15 -6.79
N ARG A 188 5.77 18.29 -7.83
CA ARG A 188 5.95 19.26 -8.91
C ARG A 188 5.98 20.69 -8.39
N THR A 189 5.06 21.03 -7.50
CA THR A 189 5.00 22.36 -6.86
C THR A 189 6.25 22.64 -6.03
N GLU A 190 6.69 21.68 -5.20
CA GLU A 190 7.94 21.77 -4.43
C GLU A 190 9.18 21.94 -5.32
N LYS A 191 9.23 21.24 -6.45
CA LYS A 191 10.37 21.27 -7.38
C LYS A 191 10.45 22.60 -8.12
N LEU A 192 9.31 23.13 -8.56
CA LEU A 192 9.22 24.39 -9.28
C LEU A 192 9.50 25.59 -8.37
N SER A 193 9.01 25.59 -7.13
CA SER A 193 9.30 26.65 -6.16
C SER A 193 10.78 26.74 -5.82
N ARG A 194 11.42 25.61 -5.48
CA ARG A 194 12.88 25.55 -5.24
C ARG A 194 13.71 26.01 -6.45
N SER A 195 13.23 25.73 -7.65
CA SER A 195 13.91 26.17 -8.87
C SER A 195 13.77 27.68 -9.08
N ALA A 196 12.64 28.27 -8.71
CA ALA A 196 12.42 29.71 -8.77
C ALA A 196 13.29 30.47 -7.74
N ASP A 197 13.38 29.96 -6.51
CA ASP A 197 14.20 30.58 -5.46
C ASP A 197 15.69 30.61 -5.82
N ASN A 198 16.19 29.52 -6.43
CA ASN A 198 17.58 29.44 -6.91
C ASN A 198 17.89 30.33 -8.13
N ILE A 199 16.88 30.84 -8.83
CA ILE A 199 17.05 31.79 -9.95
C ILE A 199 17.04 33.24 -9.45
N SER A 200 16.46 33.48 -8.26
CA SER A 200 16.38 34.80 -7.62
C SER A 200 17.56 35.17 -6.73
N GLU A 201 18.50 34.24 -6.48
CA GLU A 201 19.83 34.49 -5.89
C GLU A 201 20.90 34.67 -6.98
#